data_AF-A0A2H6B8P2-F1
#
_entry.id   AF-A0A2H6B8P2-F1
#
_cell.length_a   1.000
_cell.length_b   1.000
_cell.length_c   1.000
_cell.angle_alpha   90.00
_cell.angle_beta   90.00
_cell.angle_gamma   90.00
#
_symmetry.space_group_name_H-M   'P 1'
#
loop_
_entity.id
_entity.type
_entity.pdbx_description
1 polymer ?
#
loop_
_entity_poly.entity_id
_entity_poly.type
_entity_poly.pdbx_seq_one_letter_code
_entity_poly.pdbx_strand_id
1 'polypeptide(L)'
;MVIRAAKAGFRIEQLDIEYRPRRGESKLSTFRDGWRHLRFLLVHSPTYLFIVPGAAMVLAGALAMATVLAGLELFGRQWQLHALIAGSLAAVVGTQVLALGLCAHAYGTYFMGEKDRWFDWARARFRLEHGLLLGALLTLAGLAIAAAIVVTWAERGFGRLGEERLAVLAATLVTIGLQVVFSSFLLSILGLRRQ
;
A
#
# COMPACT_ATOMS: atom_id res chain seq x y z
N MET A 1 2.91 -28.41 2.95
CA MET A 1 3.00 -29.17 4.21
C MET A 1 3.81 -28.44 5.27
N VAL A 2 5.07 -28.06 5.02
CA VAL A 2 5.92 -27.37 6.02
C VAL A 2 5.31 -26.08 6.58
N ILE A 3 4.81 -25.17 5.74
CA ILE A 3 4.19 -23.92 6.20
C ILE A 3 2.98 -24.18 7.11
N ARG A 4 2.14 -25.17 6.78
CA ARG A 4 0.98 -25.53 7.62
C ARG A 4 1.41 -26.13 8.95
N ALA A 5 2.44 -26.98 8.95
CA ALA A 5 3.01 -27.54 10.17
C ALA A 5 3.61 -26.45 11.08
N ALA A 6 4.35 -25.50 10.49
CA ALA A 6 4.88 -24.35 11.20
C ALA A 6 3.76 -23.45 11.76
N LYS A 7 2.73 -23.14 10.97
CA LYS A 7 1.55 -22.37 11.42
C LYS A 7 0.75 -23.09 12.52
N ALA A 8 0.72 -24.42 12.52
CA ALA A 8 0.10 -25.23 13.56
C ALA A 8 0.96 -25.38 14.84
N GLY A 9 2.17 -24.82 14.87
CA GLY A 9 3.08 -24.93 16.00
C GLY A 9 3.67 -26.32 16.19
N PHE A 10 3.69 -27.16 15.15
CA PHE A 10 4.34 -28.46 15.23
C PHE A 10 5.86 -28.31 15.36
N ARG A 11 6.48 -29.22 16.11
CA ARG A 11 7.93 -29.35 16.17
C ARG A 11 8.43 -29.84 14.82
N ILE A 12 9.33 -29.09 14.20
CA ILE A 12 9.99 -29.43 12.94
C ILE A 12 11.45 -29.70 13.27
N GLU A 13 11.89 -30.93 13.04
CA GLU A 13 13.29 -31.33 13.17
C GLU A 13 13.84 -31.70 11.79
N GLN A 14 15.11 -31.39 11.57
CA GLN A 14 15.85 -31.84 10.39
C GLN A 14 16.64 -33.08 10.78
N LEU A 15 16.55 -34.13 9.97
CA LEU A 15 17.35 -35.33 10.12
C LEU A 15 18.48 -35.28 9.12
N ASP A 16 19.71 -35.45 9.59
CA ASP A 16 20.87 -35.48 8.73
C ASP A 16 20.80 -36.68 7.79
N ILE A 17 21.07 -36.41 6.51
CA ILE A 17 21.18 -37.43 5.48
C ILE A 17 22.51 -37.26 4.76
N GLU A 18 23.10 -38.38 4.34
CA GLU A 18 24.29 -38.35 3.50
C GLU A 18 23.89 -37.86 2.09
N TYR A 19 24.29 -36.64 1.74
CA TYR A 19 23.97 -36.04 0.44
C TYR A 19 24.83 -36.67 -0.66
N ARG A 20 24.21 -37.48 -1.52
CA ARG A 20 24.91 -38.16 -2.63
C ARG A 20 24.91 -37.31 -3.90
N PRO A 21 25.98 -37.39 -4.73
CA PRO A 21 26.01 -36.72 -6.02
C PRO A 21 24.80 -37.08 -6.89
N ARG A 22 24.17 -36.06 -7.46
CA ARG A 22 23.02 -36.23 -8.35
C ARG A 22 23.45 -37.00 -9.60
N ARG A 23 22.73 -38.07 -9.93
CA ARG A 23 22.85 -38.76 -11.22
C ARG A 23 21.75 -38.25 -12.17
N GLY A 24 22.14 -37.81 -13.37
CA GLY A 24 21.23 -37.35 -14.44
C GLY A 24 20.96 -35.84 -14.46
N GLU A 25 20.23 -35.40 -15.48
CA GLU A 25 19.94 -33.98 -15.75
C GLU A 25 18.88 -33.38 -14.81
N SER A 26 18.83 -32.04 -14.79
CA SER A 26 17.86 -31.33 -13.98
C SER A 26 16.44 -31.40 -14.53
N LYS A 27 15.57 -32.12 -13.81
CA LYS A 27 14.11 -32.05 -14.01
C LYS A 27 13.49 -30.72 -13.54
N LEU A 28 14.25 -29.88 -12.83
CA LEU A 28 13.79 -28.59 -12.32
C LEU A 28 14.25 -27.46 -13.24
N SER A 29 13.32 -26.57 -13.51
CA SER A 29 13.48 -25.32 -14.24
C SER A 29 13.67 -24.17 -13.25
N THR A 30 14.88 -23.60 -13.19
CA THR A 30 15.27 -22.62 -12.16
C THR A 30 14.27 -21.47 -12.02
N PHE A 31 13.86 -20.86 -13.13
CA PHE A 31 12.96 -19.69 -13.10
C PHE A 31 11.50 -20.06 -12.86
N ARG A 32 10.96 -21.04 -13.58
CA ARG A 32 9.53 -21.41 -13.47
C ARG A 32 9.23 -22.04 -12.11
N ASP A 33 10.12 -22.90 -11.61
CA ASP A 33 9.95 -23.51 -10.29
C ASP A 33 10.24 -22.52 -9.17
N GLY A 34 11.23 -21.64 -9.34
CA GLY A 34 11.51 -20.53 -8.43
C GLY A 34 10.32 -19.58 -8.29
N TRP A 35 9.72 -19.14 -9.41
CA TRP A 35 8.53 -18.29 -9.38
C TRP A 35 7.33 -18.98 -8.73
N ARG A 36 7.10 -20.27 -9.01
CA ARG A 36 6.03 -21.03 -8.37
C ARG A 36 6.20 -21.08 -6.85
N HIS A 37 7.44 -21.23 -6.38
CA HIS A 37 7.75 -21.25 -4.95
C HIS A 37 7.61 -19.86 -4.32
N LEU A 38 8.19 -18.82 -4.93
CA LEU A 38 8.08 -17.43 -4.46
C LEU A 38 6.62 -16.98 -4.40
N ARG A 39 5.84 -17.25 -5.45
CA ARG A 39 4.39 -16.97 -5.49
C ARG A 39 3.68 -17.66 -4.33
N PHE A 40 4.00 -18.93 -4.06
CA PHE A 40 3.41 -19.66 -2.94
C PHE A 40 3.74 -18.99 -1.60
N LEU A 41 4.99 -18.56 -1.38
CA LEU A 41 5.40 -17.84 -0.17
C LEU A 41 4.67 -16.50 -0.02
N LEU A 42 4.64 -15.69 -1.09
CA LEU A 42 4.03 -14.36 -1.09
C LEU A 42 2.51 -14.42 -0.85
N VAL A 43 1.82 -15.38 -1.46
CA VAL A 43 0.37 -15.58 -1.25
C VAL A 43 0.05 -15.93 0.21
N HIS A 44 0.97 -16.59 0.91
CA HIS A 44 0.81 -16.94 2.33
C HIS A 44 1.37 -15.86 3.28
N SER A 45 1.86 -14.73 2.75
CA SER A 45 2.38 -13.61 3.51
C SER A 45 1.93 -12.26 2.94
N PRO A 46 0.70 -11.81 3.28
CA PRO A 46 0.18 -10.51 2.86
C PRO A 46 1.08 -9.33 3.24
N THR A 47 1.81 -9.44 4.36
CA THR A 47 2.73 -8.41 4.83
C THR A 47 3.85 -8.10 3.83
N TYR A 48 4.54 -9.13 3.32
CA TYR A 48 5.64 -8.94 2.38
C TYR A 48 5.16 -8.67 0.95
N LEU A 49 3.99 -9.19 0.58
CA LEU A 49 3.42 -8.97 -0.75
C LEU A 49 2.82 -7.57 -0.91
N PHE A 50 2.17 -7.05 0.13
CA PHE A 50 1.39 -5.80 0.04
C PHE A 50 1.82 -4.74 1.05
N ILE A 51 1.87 -5.06 2.35
CA ILE A 51 2.04 -4.03 3.40
C ILE A 51 3.39 -3.31 3.30
N VAL A 52 4.49 -4.07 3.26
CA VAL A 52 5.85 -3.51 3.18
C VAL A 52 6.07 -2.69 1.90
N PRO A 53 5.82 -3.22 0.69
CA PRO A 53 6.02 -2.45 -0.53
C PRO A 53 5.06 -1.26 -0.63
N GLY A 54 3.79 -1.44 -0.23
CA GLY A 54 2.82 -0.34 -0.21
C GLY A 54 3.23 0.80 0.72
N ALA A 55 3.67 0.50 1.94
CA ALA A 55 4.16 1.50 2.89
C ALA A 55 5.39 2.23 2.36
N ALA A 56 6.35 1.50 1.78
CA ALA A 56 7.54 2.09 1.18
C ALA A 56 7.17 3.06 0.04
N MET A 57 6.21 2.68 -0.82
CA MET A 57 5.74 3.53 -1.91
C MET A 57 5.02 4.79 -1.42
N VAL A 58 4.17 4.68 -0.39
CA VAL A 58 3.49 5.85 0.21
C VAL A 58 4.51 6.80 0.83
N LEU A 59 5.45 6.28 1.62
CA LEU A 59 6.47 7.09 2.27
C LEU A 59 7.38 7.78 1.24
N ALA A 60 7.88 7.02 0.26
CA ALA A 60 8.72 7.57 -0.80
C ALA A 60 7.97 8.62 -1.64
N GLY A 61 6.70 8.34 -2.00
CA GLY A 61 5.85 9.26 -2.74
C GLY A 61 5.57 10.55 -1.97
N ALA A 62 5.20 10.44 -0.70
CA ALA A 62 4.95 11.59 0.17
C ALA A 62 6.21 12.44 0.38
N LEU A 63 7.37 11.82 0.60
CA LEU A 63 8.65 12.52 0.73
C LEU A 63 9.02 13.24 -0.58
N ALA A 64 8.88 12.57 -1.73
CA ALA A 64 9.15 13.19 -3.04
C ALA A 64 8.20 14.37 -3.32
N MET A 65 6.93 14.27 -2.94
CA MET A 65 6.00 15.38 -3.08
C MET A 65 6.36 16.54 -2.15
N ALA A 66 6.66 16.25 -0.88
CA ALA A 66 7.02 17.25 0.11
C ALA A 66 8.29 18.02 -0.29
N THR A 67 9.31 17.33 -0.82
CA THR A 67 10.56 17.97 -1.26
C THR A 67 10.34 18.90 -2.44
N VAL A 68 9.52 18.48 -3.41
CA VAL A 68 9.18 19.30 -4.59
C VAL A 68 8.31 20.50 -4.22
N LEU A 69 7.39 20.34 -3.26
CA LEU A 69 6.52 21.43 -2.78
C LEU A 69 7.27 22.43 -1.90
N ALA A 70 8.24 21.97 -1.10
CA ALA A 70 9.08 22.82 -0.28
C ALA A 70 10.22 23.51 -1.06
N GLY A 71 10.43 23.15 -2.33
CA GLY A 71 11.51 23.70 -3.15
C GLY A 71 12.91 23.29 -2.68
N LEU A 72 13.02 22.12 -2.03
CA LEU A 72 14.29 21.63 -1.51
C LEU A 72 15.19 21.11 -2.64
N GLU A 73 16.46 21.48 -2.59
CA GLU A 73 17.47 20.95 -3.49
C GLU A 73 17.94 19.59 -3.00
N LEU A 74 17.71 18.57 -3.82
CA LEU A 74 18.18 17.21 -3.60
C LEU A 74 19.23 16.89 -4.65
N PHE A 75 20.41 16.47 -4.19
CA PHE A 75 21.56 16.17 -5.06
C PHE A 75 21.99 17.36 -5.94
N GLY A 76 21.90 18.59 -5.42
CA GLY A 76 22.28 19.80 -6.14
C GLY A 76 21.36 20.16 -7.31
N ARG A 77 20.13 19.61 -7.36
CA ARG A 77 19.13 19.93 -8.38
C ARG A 77 17.76 20.17 -7.76
N GLN A 78 17.06 21.16 -8.31
CA GLN A 78 15.65 21.41 -8.02
C GLN A 78 14.77 20.37 -8.71
N TRP A 79 13.99 19.65 -7.92
CA TRP A 79 13.06 18.66 -8.45
C TRP A 79 11.80 19.37 -8.98
N GLN A 80 11.42 19.04 -10.21
CA GLN A 80 10.37 19.74 -10.96
C GLN A 80 9.06 18.95 -10.98
N LEU A 81 8.08 19.42 -11.76
CA LEU A 81 6.73 18.85 -11.88
C LEU A 81 6.73 17.33 -12.14
N HIS A 82 7.64 16.81 -12.97
CA HIS A 82 7.71 15.37 -13.24
C HIS A 82 7.97 14.53 -11.98
N ALA A 83 8.78 15.04 -11.06
CA ALA A 83 9.05 14.35 -9.81
C ALA A 83 7.84 14.41 -8.86
N LEU A 84 7.07 15.51 -8.90
CA LEU A 84 5.80 15.62 -8.17
C LEU A 84 4.77 14.60 -8.67
N ILE A 85 4.68 14.44 -10.00
CA ILE A 85 3.79 13.46 -10.64
C ILE A 85 4.24 12.02 -10.31
N ALA A 86 5.54 11.73 -10.35
CA ALA A 86 6.05 10.43 -9.95
C ALA A 86 5.76 10.14 -8.46
N GLY A 87 5.95 11.15 -7.59
CA GLY A 87 5.63 11.06 -6.17
C GLY A 87 4.15 10.81 -5.90
N SER A 88 3.25 11.52 -6.60
CA SER A 88 1.81 11.33 -6.46
C SER A 88 1.37 9.94 -6.92
N LEU A 89 1.87 9.46 -8.07
CA LEU A 89 1.58 8.12 -8.55
C LEU A 89 2.06 7.06 -7.57
N ALA A 90 3.27 7.21 -7.01
CA ALA A 90 3.80 6.30 -5.99
C ALA A 90 2.91 6.30 -4.73
N ALA A 91 2.46 7.47 -4.27
CA ALA A 91 1.58 7.58 -3.11
C ALA A 91 0.19 6.96 -3.34
N VAL A 92 -0.41 7.20 -4.51
CA VAL A 92 -1.73 6.62 -4.89
C VAL A 92 -1.64 5.11 -5.01
N VAL A 93 -0.65 4.60 -5.77
CA VAL A 93 -0.49 3.15 -5.94
C VAL A 93 -0.10 2.49 -4.61
N GLY A 94 0.79 3.10 -3.84
CA GLY A 94 1.18 2.60 -2.52
C GLY A 94 -0.03 2.50 -1.58
N THR A 95 -0.91 3.49 -1.58
CA THR A 95 -2.14 3.47 -0.77
C THR A 95 -3.09 2.35 -1.22
N GLN A 96 -3.25 2.16 -2.53
CA GLN A 96 -4.04 1.05 -3.07
C GLN A 96 -3.46 -0.31 -2.68
N VAL A 97 -2.14 -0.48 -2.76
CA VAL A 97 -1.45 -1.72 -2.36
C VAL A 97 -1.61 -1.98 -0.86
N LEU A 98 -1.49 -0.95 -0.01
CA LEU A 98 -1.75 -1.05 1.43
C LEU A 98 -3.19 -1.48 1.71
N ALA A 99 -4.17 -0.87 1.04
CA ALA A 99 -5.58 -1.23 1.19
C ALA A 99 -5.83 -2.70 0.85
N LEU A 100 -5.26 -3.19 -0.26
CA LEU A 100 -5.33 -4.61 -0.64
C LEU A 100 -4.66 -5.51 0.40
N GLY A 101 -3.51 -5.12 0.94
CA GLY A 101 -2.83 -5.85 2.00
C GLY A 101 -3.63 -5.97 3.28
N LEU A 102 -4.28 -4.88 3.70
CA LEU A 102 -5.19 -4.88 4.85
C LEU A 102 -6.41 -5.78 4.59
N CYS A 103 -6.97 -5.74 3.38
CA CYS A 103 -8.09 -6.61 3.00
C CYS A 103 -7.68 -8.09 2.96
N ALA A 104 -6.47 -8.39 2.49
CA ALA A 104 -5.92 -9.74 2.49
C ALA A 104 -5.68 -10.26 3.91
N HIS A 105 -5.21 -9.42 4.83
CA HIS A 105 -5.09 -9.74 6.26
C HIS A 105 -6.45 -9.95 6.93
N ALA A 106 -7.42 -9.08 6.65
CA ALA A 106 -8.81 -9.28 7.05
C ALA A 106 -9.30 -10.66 6.58
N TYR A 107 -9.16 -10.96 5.29
CA TYR A 107 -9.58 -12.24 4.73
C TYR A 107 -8.87 -13.44 5.37
N GLY A 108 -7.55 -13.39 5.54
CA GLY A 108 -6.76 -14.47 6.16
C GLY A 108 -7.17 -14.72 7.61
N THR A 109 -7.37 -13.68 8.41
CA THR A 109 -7.82 -13.82 9.80
C THR A 109 -9.27 -14.32 9.90
N TYR A 110 -10.19 -13.85 9.06
CA TYR A 110 -11.60 -14.22 9.14
C TYR A 110 -11.94 -15.58 8.52
N PHE A 111 -11.28 -15.97 7.43
CA PHE A 111 -11.65 -17.17 6.67
C PHE A 111 -10.64 -18.32 6.83
N MET A 112 -9.37 -18.03 7.13
CA MET A 112 -8.33 -19.06 7.29
C MET A 112 -7.95 -19.31 8.76
N GLY A 113 -8.50 -18.54 9.71
CA GLY A 113 -8.21 -18.68 11.14
C GLY A 113 -6.77 -18.32 11.52
N GLU A 114 -6.09 -17.52 10.68
CA GLU A 114 -4.73 -17.08 10.94
C GLU A 114 -4.73 -16.10 12.13
N LYS A 115 -3.80 -16.30 13.07
CA LYS A 115 -3.58 -15.38 14.20
C LYS A 115 -2.46 -14.41 13.83
N ASP A 116 -2.81 -13.16 13.56
CA ASP A 116 -1.84 -12.08 13.42
C ASP A 116 -2.02 -11.09 14.56
N ARG A 117 -1.07 -11.12 15.51
CA ARG A 117 -1.07 -10.25 16.70
C ARG A 117 -1.04 -8.77 16.34
N TRP A 118 -0.37 -8.40 15.25
CA TRP A 118 -0.29 -7.01 14.80
C TRP A 118 -1.63 -6.55 14.23
N PHE A 119 -2.25 -7.39 13.40
CA PHE A 119 -3.55 -7.08 12.80
C PHE A 119 -4.67 -7.04 13.84
N ASP A 120 -4.65 -7.96 14.82
CA ASP A 120 -5.61 -7.98 15.93
C ASP A 120 -5.48 -6.71 16.80
N TRP A 121 -4.25 -6.27 17.08
CA TRP A 121 -3.99 -5.01 17.78
C TRP A 121 -4.48 -3.80 16.98
N ALA A 122 -4.15 -3.74 15.69
CA ALA A 122 -4.56 -2.65 14.81
C ALA A 122 -6.08 -2.54 14.76
N ARG A 123 -6.78 -3.66 14.61
CA ARG A 123 -8.25 -3.70 14.61
C ARG A 123 -8.87 -3.24 15.94
N ALA A 124 -8.26 -3.59 17.07
CA ALA A 124 -8.75 -3.15 18.38
C ALA A 124 -8.69 -1.63 18.56
N ARG A 125 -7.79 -0.95 17.83
CA ARG A 125 -7.59 0.51 17.91
C ARG A 125 -8.28 1.27 16.78
N PHE A 126 -8.28 0.72 15.56
CA PHE A 126 -8.77 1.37 14.36
C PHE A 126 -10.17 0.87 14.01
N ARG A 127 -11.16 1.75 14.22
CA ARG A 127 -12.55 1.53 13.80
C ARG A 127 -12.83 2.18 12.44
N LEU A 128 -13.91 1.75 11.78
CA LEU A 128 -14.38 2.30 10.50
C LEU A 128 -14.44 3.83 10.52
N GLU A 129 -14.94 4.40 11.62
CA GLU A 129 -15.10 5.85 11.82
C GLU A 129 -13.79 6.61 11.67
N HIS A 130 -12.65 6.03 12.08
CA HIS A 130 -11.34 6.66 11.95
C HIS A 130 -10.90 6.71 10.48
N GLY A 131 -11.14 5.63 9.73
CA GLY A 131 -10.86 5.58 8.30
C GLY A 131 -11.74 6.55 7.51
N LEU A 132 -13.03 6.62 7.84
CA LEU A 132 -13.96 7.57 7.24
C LEU A 132 -13.57 9.02 7.55
N LEU A 133 -13.22 9.32 8.80
CA LEU A 133 -12.79 10.66 9.20
C LEU A 133 -11.51 11.06 8.45
N LEU A 134 -10.49 10.19 8.41
CA LEU A 134 -9.25 10.45 7.70
C LEU A 134 -9.50 10.68 6.20
N GLY A 135 -10.26 9.78 5.56
CA GLY A 135 -10.57 9.88 4.14
C GLY A 135 -11.39 11.12 3.80
N ALA A 136 -12.36 11.49 4.65
CA ALA A 136 -13.14 12.72 4.50
C ALA A 136 -12.26 13.97 4.64
N LEU A 137 -11.39 14.03 5.66
CA LEU A 137 -10.48 15.16 5.86
C LEU A 137 -9.54 15.35 4.67
N LEU A 138 -8.93 14.27 4.16
CA LEU A 138 -8.07 14.32 2.98
C LEU A 138 -8.84 14.80 1.74
N THR A 139 -10.04 14.27 1.52
CA THR A 139 -10.89 14.65 0.38
C THR A 139 -11.30 16.11 0.45
N LEU A 140 -11.76 16.57 1.62
CA LEU A 140 -12.16 17.97 1.83
C LEU A 140 -10.97 18.92 1.68
N ALA A 141 -9.80 18.57 2.20
CA ALA A 141 -8.58 19.36 2.02
C ALA A 141 -8.20 19.49 0.53
N GLY A 142 -8.23 18.38 -0.21
CA GLY A 142 -7.98 18.40 -1.65
C GLY A 142 -9.00 19.23 -2.44
N LEU A 143 -10.29 19.11 -2.11
CA LEU A 143 -11.36 19.92 -2.72
C LEU A 143 -11.21 21.41 -2.39
N ALA A 144 -10.81 21.76 -1.17
CA ALA A 144 -10.57 23.14 -0.78
C ALA A 144 -9.41 23.75 -1.58
N ILE A 145 -8.32 23.01 -1.77
CA ILE A 145 -7.20 23.46 -2.63
C ILE A 145 -7.66 23.61 -4.08
N ALA A 146 -8.40 22.64 -4.62
CA ALA A 146 -8.92 22.71 -5.98
C ALA A 146 -9.86 23.92 -6.17
N ALA A 147 -10.75 24.18 -5.22
CA ALA A 147 -11.63 25.35 -5.23
C ALA A 147 -10.84 26.66 -5.20
N ALA A 148 -9.80 26.75 -4.35
CA ALA A 148 -8.93 27.92 -4.29
C ALA A 148 -8.21 28.18 -5.63
N ILE A 149 -7.75 27.12 -6.33
CA ILE A 149 -7.16 27.22 -7.67
C ILE A 149 -8.19 27.80 -8.67
N VAL A 150 -9.44 27.33 -8.63
CA VAL A 150 -10.49 27.82 -9.54
C VAL A 150 -10.85 29.28 -9.25
N VAL A 151 -10.97 29.67 -7.97
CA VAL A 151 -11.27 31.05 -7.57
C VAL A 151 -10.15 32.00 -8.03
N THR A 152 -8.90 31.66 -7.72
CA THR A 152 -7.74 32.48 -8.13
C THR A 152 -7.58 32.56 -9.65
N TRP A 153 -7.96 31.51 -10.37
CA TRP A 153 -7.99 31.53 -11.84
C TRP A 153 -9.07 32.47 -12.39
N ALA A 154 -10.25 32.47 -11.79
CA ALA A 154 -11.35 33.37 -12.16
C ALA A 154 -10.99 34.84 -11.87
N GLU A 155 -10.39 35.13 -10.71
CA GLU A 155 -9.94 36.48 -10.34
C GLU A 155 -8.86 37.02 -11.29
N ARG A 156 -8.01 36.15 -11.84
CA ARG A 156 -6.98 36.50 -12.83
C ARG A 156 -7.51 36.59 -14.26
N GLY A 157 -8.83 36.65 -14.45
CA GLY A 157 -9.47 36.82 -15.75
C GLY A 157 -9.38 35.60 -16.67
N PHE A 158 -9.32 34.40 -16.09
CA PHE A 158 -9.22 33.13 -16.83
C PHE A 158 -7.97 33.02 -17.74
N GLY A 159 -6.88 33.69 -17.35
CA GLY A 159 -5.59 33.59 -18.03
C GLY A 159 -4.92 32.22 -17.86
N ARG A 160 -3.60 32.16 -18.04
CA ARG A 160 -2.85 30.90 -17.94
C ARG A 160 -2.87 30.37 -16.49
N LEU A 161 -3.34 29.13 -16.30
CA LEU A 161 -3.37 28.47 -14.98
C LEU A 161 -1.93 28.12 -14.55
N GLY A 162 -1.40 28.85 -13.56
CA GLY A 162 0.00 28.69 -13.09
C GLY A 162 0.17 27.74 -11.91
N GLU A 163 -0.91 27.17 -11.37
CA GLU A 163 -0.92 26.43 -10.09
C GLU A 163 -0.82 24.91 -10.29
N GLU A 164 0.01 24.45 -11.22
CA GLU A 164 0.14 23.04 -11.61
C GLU A 164 0.54 22.14 -10.43
N ARG A 165 1.44 22.62 -9.55
CA ARG A 165 1.92 21.86 -8.38
C ARG A 165 0.79 21.62 -7.37
N LEU A 166 0.00 22.66 -7.10
CA LEU A 166 -1.14 22.57 -6.18
C LEU A 166 -2.27 21.72 -6.79
N ALA A 167 -2.46 21.78 -8.11
CA ALA A 167 -3.43 20.92 -8.80
C ALA A 167 -3.09 19.43 -8.65
N VAL A 168 -1.81 19.05 -8.82
CA VAL A 168 -1.36 17.66 -8.59
C VAL A 168 -1.57 17.25 -7.12
N LEU A 169 -1.22 18.11 -6.17
CA LEU A 169 -1.44 17.85 -4.74
C LEU A 169 -2.94 17.65 -4.43
N ALA A 170 -3.79 18.56 -4.91
CA ALA A 170 -5.24 18.50 -4.71
C ALA A 170 -5.83 17.20 -5.25
N ALA A 171 -5.50 16.85 -6.50
CA ALA A 171 -5.93 15.60 -7.12
C ALA A 171 -5.46 14.39 -6.31
N THR A 172 -4.21 14.38 -5.85
CA THR A 172 -3.64 13.29 -5.04
C THR A 172 -4.40 13.11 -3.73
N LEU A 173 -4.67 14.20 -3.00
CA LEU A 173 -5.40 14.18 -1.73
C LEU A 173 -6.83 13.67 -1.91
N VAL A 174 -7.54 14.13 -2.95
CA VAL A 174 -8.88 13.65 -3.27
C VAL A 174 -8.86 12.15 -3.60
N THR A 175 -7.94 11.70 -4.46
CA THR A 175 -7.83 10.29 -4.85
C THR A 175 -7.53 9.40 -3.64
N ILE A 176 -6.53 9.74 -2.83
CA ILE A 176 -6.16 8.98 -1.63
C ILE A 176 -7.31 9.01 -0.61
N GLY A 177 -7.93 10.17 -0.40
CA GLY A 177 -9.06 10.33 0.52
C GLY A 177 -10.22 9.40 0.17
N LEU A 178 -10.65 9.39 -1.10
CA LEU A 178 -11.68 8.48 -1.58
C LEU A 178 -11.28 7.01 -1.45
N GLN A 179 -10.05 6.66 -1.83
CA GLN A 179 -9.54 5.29 -1.68
C GLN A 179 -9.59 4.83 -0.22
N VAL A 180 -9.22 5.68 0.74
CA VAL A 180 -9.28 5.39 2.18
C VAL A 180 -10.73 5.17 2.63
N VAL A 181 -11.68 6.00 2.20
CA VAL A 181 -13.11 5.83 2.52
C VAL A 181 -13.61 4.47 2.04
N PHE A 182 -13.46 4.15 0.76
CA PHE A 182 -13.97 2.91 0.17
C PHE A 182 -13.27 1.67 0.73
N SER A 183 -11.96 1.75 0.96
CA SER A 183 -11.20 0.64 1.56
C SER A 183 -11.61 0.37 3.00
N SER A 184 -11.95 1.43 3.76
CA SER A 184 -12.44 1.29 5.12
C SER A 184 -13.81 0.59 5.16
N PHE A 185 -14.72 0.94 4.24
CA PHE A 185 -15.98 0.22 4.08
C PHE A 185 -15.76 -1.26 3.72
N LEU A 186 -14.87 -1.55 2.76
CA LEU A 186 -14.56 -2.92 2.35
C LEU A 186 -14.02 -3.74 3.52
N LEU A 187 -13.10 -3.18 4.30
CA LEU A 187 -12.58 -3.82 5.52
C LEU A 187 -13.67 -4.07 6.55
N SER A 188 -14.59 -3.12 6.75
CA SER A 188 -15.73 -3.29 7.64
C SER A 188 -16.63 -4.43 7.19
N ILE A 189 -16.96 -4.51 5.89
CA ILE A 189 -17.80 -5.57 5.32
C ILE A 189 -17.16 -6.95 5.54
N LEU A 190 -15.85 -7.08 5.32
CA LEU A 190 -15.12 -8.33 5.57
C LEU A 190 -15.19 -8.75 7.06
N GLY A 191 -15.32 -7.79 7.97
CA GLY A 191 -15.45 -8.04 9.41
C GLY A 191 -16.86 -8.34 9.93
N LEU A 192 -17.91 -8.07 9.16
CA LEU A 192 -19.30 -8.30 9.59
C LEU A 192 -19.65 -9.78 9.82
N ARG A 193 -18.91 -10.72 9.23
CA ARG A 193 -19.18 -12.17 9.31
C ARG A 193 -18.97 -12.80 10.70
N ARG A 194 -18.85 -12.00 11.76
CA ARG A 194 -18.52 -12.43 13.12
C ARG A 194 -19.51 -11.97 14.20
N GLN A 195 -20.67 -11.46 13.80
CA GLN A 195 -21.84 -11.35 14.68
C GLN A 195 -22.88 -12.37 14.27
#